data_AF-A0A1H3NG32-F1
#
_entry.id   AF-A0A1H3NG32-F1
#
_cell.length_a   1.000
_cell.length_b   1.000
_cell.length_c   1.000
_cell.angle_alpha   90.00
_cell.angle_beta   90.00
_cell.angle_gamma   90.00
#
_symmetry.space_group_name_H-M   'P 1'
#
loop_
_entity.id
_entity.type
_entity.pdbx_description
1 polymer ?
#
loop_
_entity_poly.entity_id
_entity_poly.type
_entity_poly.pdbx_seq_one_letter_code
_entity_poly.pdbx_strand_id
1 'polypeptide(L)'
;MAECGTHAFLAAEVDAYSVGEKTLAGRLSPRLNPDELLTADRNFYSFTAWGAAAGTGAALLWRAPTQSCTYTSVLIEPTIRGARREQILQAARSLVSRSA
;
A
#
# COMPACT_ATOMS: atom_id res chain seq x y z
N MET A 1 -22.22 -8.63 -4.38
CA MET A 1 -22.11 -7.70 -3.24
C MET A 1 -22.27 -6.31 -3.83
N ALA A 2 -23.43 -5.68 -3.63
CA ALA A 2 -23.70 -4.35 -4.13
C ALA A 2 -23.43 -3.36 -3.01
N GLU A 3 -22.51 -2.43 -3.23
CA GLU A 3 -22.38 -1.24 -2.41
C GLU A 3 -23.49 -0.27 -2.84
N CYS A 4 -24.27 0.21 -1.88
CA CYS A 4 -25.26 1.25 -2.10
C CYS A 4 -24.78 2.48 -1.31
N GLY A 5 -23.81 3.19 -1.89
CA GLY A 5 -23.39 4.51 -1.45
C GLY A 5 -23.82 5.54 -2.48
N THR A 6 -24.00 6.79 -2.07
CA THR A 6 -24.15 7.91 -3.02
C THR A 6 -22.90 7.94 -3.90
N HIS A 7 -23.03 7.62 -5.20
CA HIS A 7 -21.94 7.73 -6.17
C HIS A 7 -21.64 9.22 -6.46
N ALA A 8 -21.22 9.96 -5.44
CA ALA A 8 -20.74 11.31 -5.57
C ALA A 8 -19.28 11.27 -6.02
N PHE A 9 -18.93 12.06 -7.03
CA PHE A 9 -17.54 12.32 -7.36
C PHE A 9 -16.92 13.14 -6.22
N LEU A 10 -16.04 12.52 -5.43
CA LEU A 10 -15.37 13.19 -4.31
C LEU A 10 -14.21 14.07 -4.77
N ALA A 11 -13.44 13.60 -5.76
CA ALA A 11 -12.36 14.34 -6.39
C ALA A 11 -12.01 13.72 -7.75
N ALA A 12 -11.51 14.54 -8.68
CA ALA A 12 -11.04 14.09 -9.98
C ALA A 12 -9.82 14.93 -10.40
N GLU A 13 -8.85 14.28 -11.02
CA GLU A 13 -7.66 14.90 -11.61
C GLU A 13 -7.61 14.51 -13.08
N VAL A 14 -7.38 15.50 -13.95
CA VAL A 14 -7.27 15.32 -15.40
C VAL A 14 -6.00 16.02 -15.88
N ASP A 15 -5.23 15.37 -16.73
CA ASP A 15 -3.99 15.91 -17.28
C ASP A 15 -3.75 15.33 -18.69
N ALA A 16 -2.64 15.72 -19.32
CA ALA A 16 -2.24 15.22 -20.63
C ALA A 16 -2.11 13.68 -20.66
N TYR A 17 -2.32 13.09 -21.83
CA TYR A 17 -2.24 11.63 -22.03
C TYR A 17 -0.87 11.03 -21.68
N SER A 18 0.19 11.84 -21.69
CA SER A 18 1.54 11.45 -21.30
C SER A 18 1.72 11.28 -19.79
N VAL A 19 0.74 11.73 -18.99
CA VAL A 19 0.75 11.62 -17.54
C VAL A 19 0.09 10.31 -17.12
N GLY A 20 0.86 9.47 -16.45
CA GLY A 20 0.39 8.15 -16.01
C GLY A 20 -0.66 8.25 -14.90
N GLU A 21 -1.62 7.31 -14.91
CA GLU A 21 -2.72 7.23 -13.94
C GLU A 21 -2.24 7.18 -12.48
N LYS A 22 -1.10 6.54 -12.20
CA LYS A 22 -0.51 6.50 -10.84
C LYS A 22 -0.12 7.88 -10.34
N THR A 23 0.36 8.75 -11.24
CA THR A 23 0.71 10.13 -10.90
C THR A 23 -0.56 10.91 -10.55
N LEU A 24 -1.63 10.74 -11.33
CA LEU A 24 -2.92 11.37 -11.05
C LEU A 24 -3.53 10.87 -9.74
N ALA A 25 -3.51 9.56 -9.51
CA ALA A 25 -3.96 8.98 -8.25
C ALA A 25 -3.17 9.52 -7.04
N GLY A 26 -1.85 9.68 -7.19
CA GLY A 26 -1.01 10.28 -6.15
C GLY A 26 -1.38 11.74 -5.81
N ARG A 27 -1.88 12.52 -6.79
CA ARG A 27 -2.39 13.88 -6.56
C ARG A 27 -3.74 13.89 -5.84
N LEU A 28 -4.55 12.85 -6.04
CA LEU A 28 -5.84 12.66 -5.37
C LEU A 28 -5.70 12.15 -3.94
N SER A 29 -4.69 11.33 -3.64
CA SER A 29 -4.55 10.69 -2.32
C SER A 29 -4.67 11.64 -1.11
N PRO A 30 -4.09 12.86 -1.09
CA PRO A 30 -4.22 13.76 0.05
C PRO A 30 -5.64 14.28 0.35
N ARG A 31 -6.61 14.07 -0.57
CA ARG A 31 -8.01 14.46 -0.38
C ARG A 31 -8.80 13.45 0.45
N LEU A 32 -8.27 12.25 0.64
CA LEU A 32 -8.96 11.19 1.36
C LEU A 32 -9.23 11.61 2.80
N ASN A 33 -10.45 11.35 3.25
CA ASN A 33 -10.87 11.62 4.62
C ASN A 33 -10.83 10.34 5.47
N PRO A 34 -10.65 10.46 6.80
CA PRO A 34 -10.64 9.30 7.71
C PRO A 34 -11.89 8.42 7.64
N ASP A 35 -13.04 8.99 7.28
CA ASP A 35 -14.32 8.27 7.21
C ASP A 35 -14.56 7.60 5.84
N GLU A 36 -13.59 7.65 4.92
CA GLU A 36 -13.68 7.10 3.57
C GLU A 36 -12.96 5.74 3.44
N LEU A 37 -13.42 4.92 2.48
CA LEU A 37 -12.76 3.69 2.07
C LEU A 37 -12.14 3.87 0.67
N LEU A 38 -10.81 3.81 0.60
CA LEU A 38 -10.10 3.75 -0.68
C LEU A 38 -9.99 2.30 -1.16
N THR A 39 -10.65 2.00 -2.29
CA THR A 39 -10.39 0.77 -3.05
C THR A 39 -9.39 1.03 -4.17
N ALA A 40 -8.39 0.16 -4.33
CA ALA A 40 -7.40 0.31 -5.41
C ALA A 40 -7.11 -1.02 -6.10
N ASP A 41 -6.92 -0.97 -7.42
CA ASP A 41 -6.61 -2.15 -8.22
C ASP A 41 -5.12 -2.54 -8.17
N ARG A 42 -4.79 -3.75 -8.65
CA ARG A 42 -3.44 -4.32 -8.82
C ARG A 42 -2.44 -3.41 -9.51
N ASN A 43 -2.90 -2.48 -10.37
CA ASN A 43 -2.02 -1.51 -11.00
C ASN A 43 -1.42 -0.54 -9.97
N PHE A 44 -2.14 -0.19 -8.91
CA PHE A 44 -1.73 0.80 -7.91
C PHE A 44 -0.87 0.24 -6.78
N TYR A 45 -0.61 -1.07 -6.75
CA TYR A 45 0.17 -1.71 -5.71
C TYR A 45 1.58 -1.10 -5.57
N SER A 46 1.83 -0.44 -4.43
CA SER A 46 3.08 0.22 -4.07
C SER A 46 3.08 0.51 -2.58
N PHE A 47 4.15 0.13 -1.86
CA PHE A 47 4.28 0.43 -0.42
C PHE A 47 4.30 1.94 -0.14
N THR A 48 4.93 2.72 -1.01
CA THR A 48 4.96 4.19 -0.87
C THR A 48 3.57 4.78 -1.03
N ALA A 49 2.81 4.33 -2.04
CA ALA A 49 1.45 4.81 -2.26
C ALA A 49 0.49 4.35 -1.16
N TRP A 50 0.66 3.11 -0.67
CA TRP A 50 -0.07 2.60 0.48
C TRP A 50 0.18 3.44 1.74
N GLY A 51 1.44 3.74 2.04
CA GLY A 51 1.80 4.58 3.18
C GLY A 51 1.22 6.00 3.08
N ALA A 52 1.27 6.59 1.88
CA ALA A 52 0.68 7.91 1.64
C ALA A 52 -0.84 7.91 1.87
N ALA A 53 -1.55 6.91 1.34
CA ALA A 53 -2.99 6.78 1.54
C ALA A 53 -3.33 6.49 3.01
N ALA A 54 -2.59 5.61 3.68
CA ALA A 54 -2.80 5.28 5.09
C ALA A 54 -2.56 6.50 6.00
N GLY A 55 -1.63 7.38 5.62
CA GLY A 55 -1.35 8.63 6.33
C GLY A 55 -2.53 9.60 6.38
N THR A 56 -3.55 9.43 5.53
CA THR A 56 -4.77 10.25 5.54
C THR A 56 -5.80 9.81 6.59
N GLY A 57 -5.63 8.61 7.17
CA GLY A 57 -6.57 8.01 8.10
C GLY A 57 -7.70 7.21 7.43
N ALA A 58 -7.82 7.26 6.09
CA ALA A 58 -8.82 6.48 5.36
C ALA A 58 -8.61 4.97 5.51
N ALA A 59 -9.72 4.22 5.48
CA ALA A 59 -9.66 2.77 5.38
C ALA A 59 -9.19 2.36 3.97
N LEU A 60 -8.38 1.30 3.86
CA LEU A 60 -7.78 0.88 2.59
C LEU A 60 -8.10 -0.57 2.24
N LEU A 61 -8.56 -0.82 1.00
CA LEU A 61 -8.76 -2.15 0.42
C LEU A 61 -8.11 -2.23 -0.96
N TRP A 62 -6.94 -2.86 -1.06
CA TRP A 62 -6.17 -2.91 -2.30
C TRP A 62 -6.10 -4.33 -2.84
N ARG A 63 -6.39 -4.50 -4.14
CA ARG A 63 -6.21 -5.78 -4.82
C ARG A 63 -4.72 -5.98 -5.11
N ALA A 64 -4.11 -7.01 -4.52
CA ALA A 64 -2.73 -7.37 -4.82
C ALA A 64 -2.60 -8.02 -6.22
N PRO A 65 -1.48 -7.83 -6.92
CA PRO A 65 -1.19 -8.55 -8.17
C PRO A 65 -0.96 -10.05 -7.91
N THR A 66 -1.48 -10.91 -8.79
CA THR A 66 -1.42 -12.39 -8.68
C THR A 66 -0.01 -12.99 -8.71
N GLN A 67 0.98 -12.25 -9.24
CA GLN A 67 2.34 -12.75 -9.47
C GLN A 67 3.34 -12.30 -8.40
N SER A 68 2.89 -11.55 -7.39
CA SER A 68 3.78 -10.77 -6.55
C SER A 68 3.16 -10.57 -5.17
N CYS A 69 3.34 -11.55 -4.28
CA CYS A 69 3.50 -11.26 -2.85
C CYS A 69 3.76 -12.51 -2.02
N THR A 70 4.90 -13.19 -2.21
CA THR A 70 5.55 -13.79 -1.05
C THR A 70 6.28 -12.66 -0.34
N TYR A 71 5.64 -12.05 0.66
CA TYR A 71 6.31 -11.06 1.49
C TYR A 71 6.79 -11.73 2.77
N THR A 72 8.09 -11.64 3.03
CA THR A 72 8.66 -12.05 4.31
C THR A 72 8.46 -10.92 5.31
N SER A 73 7.43 -11.03 6.13
CA SER A 73 7.25 -10.15 7.28
C SER A 73 7.94 -10.75 8.51
N VAL A 74 8.61 -9.90 9.30
CA VAL A 74 9.18 -10.28 10.59
C VAL A 74 8.66 -9.30 11.61
N LEU A 75 7.94 -9.80 12.62
CA LEU A 75 7.54 -9.00 13.76
C LEU A 75 8.74 -8.90 14.70
N ILE A 76 9.27 -7.69 14.89
CA ILE A 76 10.39 -7.42 15.80
C ILE A 76 9.89 -6.46 16.87
N GLU A 77 10.10 -6.83 18.13
CA GLU A 77 9.77 -5.97 19.26
C GLU A 77 10.53 -4.62 19.14
N PRO A 78 9.84 -3.48 19.33
CA PRO A 78 10.45 -2.17 19.13
C PRO A 78 11.58 -1.86 20.13
N THR A 79 11.77 -2.63 21.19
CA THR A 79 12.92 -2.50 22.10
C THR A 79 14.21 -3.05 21.48
N ILE A 80 14.11 -3.90 20.45
CA ILE A 80 15.27 -4.52 19.79
C ILE A 80 15.83 -3.57 18.72
N ARG A 81 17.11 -3.21 18.88
CA ARG A 81 17.83 -2.21 18.08
C ARG A 81 19.27 -2.67 17.77
N GLY A 82 19.96 -1.92 16.91
CA GLY A 82 21.37 -2.14 16.57
C GLY A 82 21.66 -3.52 15.98
N ALA A 83 22.84 -4.06 16.26
CA ALA A 83 23.33 -5.33 15.71
C ALA A 83 22.37 -6.51 15.90
N ARG A 84 21.63 -6.57 17.02
CA ARG A 84 20.66 -7.64 17.28
C ARG A 84 19.49 -7.62 16.30
N ARG A 85 19.02 -6.44 15.90
CA ARG A 85 17.98 -6.28 14.87
C ARG A 85 18.49 -6.76 13.52
N GLU A 86 19.70 -6.40 13.15
CA GLU A 86 20.32 -6.79 11.88
C GLU A 86 20.50 -8.30 11.80
N GLN A 87 20.94 -8.96 12.87
CA GLN A 87 21.05 -10.41 12.96
C GLN A 87 19.71 -11.12 12.73
N ILE A 88 18.62 -10.64 13.34
CA ILE A 88 17.28 -11.20 13.14
C ILE A 88 16.82 -11.04 11.69
N LEU A 89 17.06 -9.87 11.08
CA LEU A 89 16.73 -9.62 9.68
C LEU A 89 17.53 -10.53 8.73
N GLN A 90 18.82 -10.75 9.01
CA GLN A 90 19.64 -11.65 8.22
C GLN A 90 19.21 -13.11 8.36
N ALA A 91 18.87 -13.55 9.58
CA ALA A 91 18.34 -14.88 9.82
C ALA A 91 17.03 -15.11 9.04
N ALA A 92 16.10 -14.15 9.07
CA ALA A 92 14.84 -14.23 8.35
C ALA A 92 15.04 -14.31 6.83
N ARG A 93 15.98 -13.54 6.26
CA ARG A 93 16.35 -13.63 4.84
C ARG A 93 16.90 -15.02 4.47
N SER A 94 17.73 -15.60 5.34
CA SER A 94 18.35 -16.91 5.09
C SER A 94 17.35 -18.08 5.10
N LEU A 95 16.22 -17.93 5.80
CA LEU A 95 15.16 -18.94 5.85
C LEU A 95 14.37 -18.99 4.53
N VAL A 96 14.15 -17.84 3.91
CA VAL A 96 13.43 -17.72 2.63
C VAL A 96 14.23 -18.33 1.49
N SER A 97 15.56 -18.14 1.48
CA SER A 97 16.44 -18.70 0.45
C SER A 97 16.64 -20.22 0.53
N ARG A 98 16.21 -20.87 1.61
CA ARG A 98 16.29 -22.34 1.77
C ARG A 98 15.00 -23.07 1.39
N SER A 99 13.92 -22.34 1.17
CA SER A 99 12.59 -22.89 0.85
C SER A 99 12.20 -22.71 -0.62
N ALA A 100 13.11 -22.18 -1.45
CA ALA A 100 13.01 -22.09 -2.91
C ALA A 100 13.98 -23.10 -3.54
#